data_AF-A0A1N7MF49-F1
#
_entry.id   AF-A0A1N7MF49-F1
#
_cell.length_a   1.000
_cell.length_b   1.000
_cell.length_c   1.000
_cell.angle_alpha   90.00
_cell.angle_beta   90.00
_cell.angle_gamma   90.00
#
_symmetry.space_group_name_H-M   'P 1'
#
loop_
_entity.id
_entity.type
_entity.pdbx_description
1 polymer ?
#
loop_
_entity_poly.entity_id
_entity_poly.type
_entity_poly.pdbx_seq_one_letter_code
_entity_poly.pdbx_strand_id
1 'polypeptide(L)'
;MVFSDGTGNGISATFTGAGSFTYVYDTVATSGSASGSIDAGANSGAFSCDLGGGGDRFAGGTVAETISGGAGDDVIAGGAGDDRLTLAPGPTRWASASATATAPTR
;
A
#
# COMPACT_ATOMS: atom_id res chain seq x y z
N MET A 1 7.22 -12.70 -2.06
CA MET A 1 6.48 -13.78 -1.36
C MET A 1 5.00 -13.56 -1.59
N VAL A 2 4.22 -14.64 -1.75
CA VAL A 2 2.76 -14.57 -1.90
C VAL A 2 2.14 -15.05 -0.60
N PHE A 3 1.23 -14.26 -0.03
CA PHE A 3 0.49 -14.60 1.18
C PHE A 3 -1.01 -14.62 0.85
N SER A 4 -1.68 -15.71 1.21
CA SER A 4 -3.13 -15.84 1.09
C SER A 4 -3.71 -16.31 2.40
N ASP A 5 -4.86 -15.77 2.78
CA ASP A 5 -5.61 -16.16 3.98
C ASP A 5 -6.49 -17.43 3.76
N GLY A 6 -6.45 -18.00 2.55
CA GLY A 6 -7.25 -19.18 2.18
C GLY A 6 -8.71 -18.88 1.82
N THR A 7 -9.14 -17.62 1.89
CA THR A 7 -10.50 -17.17 1.52
C THR A 7 -10.59 -16.63 0.08
N GLY A 8 -9.47 -16.59 -0.64
CA GLY A 8 -9.37 -16.01 -1.98
C GLY A 8 -8.68 -14.65 -2.01
N ASN A 9 -8.43 -14.02 -0.86
CA ASN A 9 -7.61 -12.82 -0.76
C ASN A 9 -6.13 -13.22 -0.87
N GLY A 10 -5.49 -12.82 -1.97
CA GLY A 10 -4.07 -13.03 -2.22
C GLY A 10 -3.35 -11.70 -2.30
N ILE A 11 -2.29 -11.56 -1.51
CA ILE A 11 -1.42 -10.39 -1.54
C ILE A 11 -0.02 -10.84 -1.91
N SER A 12 0.52 -10.20 -2.94
CA SER A 12 1.90 -10.41 -3.37
C SER A 12 2.76 -9.26 -2.89
N ALA A 13 3.81 -9.56 -2.12
CA ALA A 13 4.74 -8.56 -1.62
C ALA A 13 6.20 -8.91 -1.97
N THR A 14 6.96 -7.92 -2.42
CA THR A 14 8.38 -8.05 -2.76
C THR A 14 9.15 -6.88 -2.14
N PHE A 15 10.34 -7.13 -1.59
CA PHE A 15 11.17 -6.11 -0.97
C PHE A 15 12.62 -6.22 -1.48
N THR A 16 13.27 -5.09 -1.77
CA THR A 16 14.61 -5.08 -2.40
C THR A 16 15.76 -4.83 -1.42
N GLY A 17 15.51 -4.86 -0.11
CA GLY A 17 16.53 -4.56 0.92
C GLY A 17 16.26 -5.18 2.29
N ALA A 18 16.85 -4.62 3.34
CA ALA A 18 16.52 -5.01 4.72
C ALA A 18 15.22 -4.33 5.16
N GLY A 19 14.19 -5.12 5.45
CA GLY A 19 12.88 -4.65 5.88
C GLY A 19 12.07 -5.80 6.48
N SER A 20 11.06 -5.46 7.27
CA SER A 20 10.13 -6.41 7.87
C SER A 20 8.76 -6.28 7.23
N PHE A 21 8.18 -7.43 6.90
CA PHE A 21 6.84 -7.55 6.33
C PHE A 21 5.92 -8.20 7.35
N THR A 22 4.85 -7.50 7.70
CA THR A 22 3.83 -8.00 8.61
C THR A 22 2.52 -8.17 7.83
N TYR A 23 1.98 -9.38 7.80
CA TYR A 23 0.65 -9.68 7.27
C TYR A 23 -0.27 -10.12 8.40
N VAL A 24 -1.31 -9.33 8.65
CA VAL A 24 -2.36 -9.66 9.63
C VAL A 24 -3.70 -9.47 8.94
N TYR A 25 -4.28 -10.56 8.45
CA TYR A 25 -5.56 -10.59 7.74
C TYR A 25 -5.66 -9.61 6.57
N ASP A 26 -6.08 -8.37 6.81
CA ASP A 26 -6.25 -7.31 5.81
C ASP A 26 -5.18 -6.21 5.88
N THR A 27 -4.26 -6.33 6.84
CA THR A 27 -3.29 -5.29 7.13
C THR A 27 -1.91 -5.77 6.70
N VAL A 28 -1.28 -5.00 5.82
CA VAL A 28 0.12 -5.16 5.43
C VAL A 28 0.91 -3.95 5.86
N ALA A 29 1.94 -4.18 6.66
CA ALA A 29 2.93 -3.17 6.96
C ALA A 29 4.30 -3.60 6.42
N THR A 30 4.90 -2.76 5.59
CA THR A 30 6.33 -2.78 5.33
C THR A 30 7.00 -1.80 6.30
N SER A 31 7.86 -2.33 7.14
CA SER A 31 8.66 -1.54 8.08
C SER A 31 10.12 -1.59 7.63
N GLY A 32 10.67 -0.46 7.20
CA GLY A 32 12.03 -0.38 6.67
C GLY A 32 12.25 0.87 5.82
N SER A 33 13.50 1.15 5.45
CA SER A 33 13.89 2.29 4.58
C SER A 33 14.11 1.89 3.12
N ALA A 34 13.71 0.68 2.73
CA ALA A 34 13.94 0.15 1.40
C ALA A 34 12.63 -0.01 0.64
N SER A 35 12.72 0.04 -0.68
CA SER A 35 11.56 -0.12 -1.56
C SER A 35 10.90 -1.48 -1.44
N GLY A 36 9.58 -1.45 -1.32
CA GLY A 36 8.64 -2.55 -1.40
C GLY A 36 7.72 -2.43 -2.62
N SER A 37 7.18 -3.56 -3.02
CA SER A 37 6.09 -3.65 -4.00
C SER A 37 5.01 -4.55 -3.42
N ILE A 38 3.79 -4.04 -3.35
CA ILE A 38 2.60 -4.73 -2.86
C ILE A 38 1.55 -4.71 -3.97
N ASP A 39 1.04 -5.90 -4.30
CA ASP A 39 -0.11 -6.11 -5.16
C ASP A 39 -1.23 -6.76 -4.34
N ALA A 40 -2.26 -5.95 -4.08
CA ALA A 40 -3.50 -6.31 -3.41
C ALA A 40 -4.69 -6.31 -4.40
N GLY A 41 -4.45 -6.36 -5.71
CA GLY A 41 -5.50 -6.29 -6.72
C GLY A 41 -6.51 -7.46 -6.69
N ALA A 42 -6.14 -8.58 -6.10
CA ALA A 42 -7.03 -9.72 -5.86
C ALA A 42 -7.78 -9.63 -4.52
N ASN A 43 -7.49 -8.63 -3.69
CA ASN A 43 -8.13 -8.46 -2.40
C ASN A 43 -9.57 -7.97 -2.57
N SER A 44 -10.51 -8.72 -2.02
CA SER A 44 -11.94 -8.38 -2.00
C SER A 44 -12.39 -7.82 -0.65
N GLY A 45 -11.46 -7.68 0.32
CA GLY A 45 -11.66 -7.01 1.60
C GLY A 45 -11.02 -5.64 1.63
N ALA A 46 -11.55 -4.74 2.47
CA ALA A 46 -10.91 -3.46 2.74
C ALA A 46 -9.50 -3.72 3.30
N PHE A 47 -8.51 -3.03 2.77
CA PHE A 47 -7.11 -3.30 3.02
C PHE A 47 -6.42 -2.10 3.68
N SER A 48 -5.59 -2.35 4.69
CA SER A 48 -4.77 -1.32 5.33
C SER A 48 -3.30 -1.55 5.01
N CYS A 49 -2.64 -0.53 4.45
CA CYS A 49 -1.25 -0.61 4.06
C CYS A 49 -0.40 0.49 4.71
N ASP A 50 0.77 0.14 5.24
CA ASP A 50 1.82 1.10 5.57
C ASP A 50 3.09 0.75 4.80
N LEU A 51 3.49 1.61 3.86
CA LEU A 51 4.61 1.37 2.95
C LEU A 51 5.98 1.64 3.59
N GLY A 52 6.03 2.45 4.66
CA GLY A 52 7.26 2.70 5.40
C GLY A 52 8.14 3.75 4.75
N GLY A 53 9.42 3.46 4.50
CA GLY A 53 10.32 4.38 3.83
C GLY A 53 10.97 3.74 2.61
N GLY A 54 11.33 4.55 1.62
CA GLY A 54 11.83 4.06 0.33
C GLY A 54 10.91 4.49 -0.80
N GLY A 55 11.21 4.06 -2.03
CA GLY A 55 10.29 4.30 -3.15
C GLY A 55 9.39 3.10 -3.33
N ASP A 56 8.19 3.15 -2.75
CA ASP A 56 7.31 1.99 -2.69
C ASP A 56 6.34 1.91 -3.87
N ARG A 57 5.85 0.72 -4.17
CA ARG A 57 4.81 0.49 -5.18
C ARG A 57 3.62 -0.22 -4.56
N PHE A 58 2.45 0.36 -4.72
CA PHE A 58 1.20 -0.25 -4.29
C PHE A 58 0.20 -0.31 -5.44
N ALA A 59 -0.43 -1.47 -5.62
CA ALA A 59 -1.59 -1.67 -6.47
C ALA A 59 -2.71 -2.29 -5.62
N GLY A 60 -3.83 -1.58 -5.49
CA GLY A 60 -5.02 -2.02 -4.77
C GLY A 60 -6.09 -2.59 -5.70
N GLY A 61 -7.23 -2.92 -5.10
CA GLY A 61 -8.28 -3.73 -5.71
C GLY A 61 -9.49 -2.91 -6.14
N THR A 62 -10.68 -3.48 -5.91
CA THR A 62 -11.96 -2.84 -6.21
C THR A 62 -12.71 -2.37 -4.96
N VAL A 63 -12.05 -2.40 -3.81
CA VAL A 63 -12.65 -2.15 -2.50
C VAL A 63 -11.99 -0.92 -1.90
N ALA A 64 -12.63 -0.23 -0.97
CA ALA A 64 -12.00 0.91 -0.32
C ALA A 64 -10.76 0.49 0.49
N GLU A 65 -9.59 1.03 0.16
CA GLU A 65 -8.36 0.81 0.92
C GLU A 65 -7.94 2.02 1.76
N THR A 66 -7.17 1.77 2.82
CA THR A 66 -6.47 2.80 3.59
C THR A 66 -4.97 2.59 3.44
N ILE A 67 -4.30 3.54 2.81
CA ILE A 67 -2.90 3.43 2.42
C ILE A 67 -2.11 4.55 3.09
N SER A 68 -1.03 4.20 3.77
CA SER A 68 0.03 5.10 4.23
C SER A 68 1.22 4.91 3.29
N GLY A 69 1.52 5.92 2.49
CA GLY A 69 2.66 5.88 1.57
C GLY A 69 4.00 5.97 2.29
N GLY A 70 4.00 6.51 3.51
CA GLY A 70 5.24 6.69 4.25
C GLY A 70 6.18 7.68 3.52
N ALA A 71 7.50 7.54 3.74
CA ALA A 71 8.50 8.50 3.28
C ALA A 71 9.28 8.01 2.06
N GLY A 72 9.20 8.76 0.96
CA GLY A 72 10.02 8.54 -0.23
C GLY A 72 9.20 8.79 -1.49
N ASP A 73 9.68 8.25 -2.62
CA ASP A 73 9.07 8.44 -3.93
C ASP A 73 8.14 7.25 -4.23
N ASP A 74 6.94 7.26 -3.67
CA ASP A 74 6.00 6.15 -3.81
C ASP A 74 5.17 6.26 -5.09
N VAL A 75 4.79 5.10 -5.63
CA VAL A 75 3.84 4.97 -6.72
C VAL A 75 2.67 4.13 -6.24
N ILE A 76 1.53 4.79 -6.01
CA ILE A 76 0.37 4.17 -5.40
C ILE A 76 -0.80 4.27 -6.37
N ALA A 77 -1.35 3.11 -6.72
CA ALA A 77 -2.60 2.96 -7.43
C ALA A 77 -3.59 2.26 -6.50
N GLY A 78 -4.55 3.00 -5.92
CA GLY A 78 -5.58 2.42 -5.05
C GLY A 78 -6.48 1.44 -5.80
N GLY A 79 -6.71 1.67 -7.09
CA GLY A 79 -7.69 0.88 -7.83
C GLY A 79 -9.07 1.52 -7.70
N ALA A 80 -10.13 0.72 -7.80
CA ALA A 80 -11.51 1.20 -7.65
C ALA A 80 -11.94 1.09 -6.18
N GLY A 81 -12.81 1.99 -5.74
CA GLY A 81 -13.16 2.09 -4.32
C GLY A 81 -12.93 3.50 -3.81
N ASP A 82 -13.43 3.77 -2.61
CA ASP A 82 -13.23 5.05 -1.93
C ASP A 82 -11.95 4.98 -1.07
N ASP A 83 -10.79 5.13 -1.71
CA ASP A 83 -9.52 4.94 -1.03
C ASP A 83 -9.13 6.16 -0.20
N ARG A 84 -8.45 5.91 0.90
CA ARG A 84 -7.84 6.93 1.76
C ARG A 84 -6.34 6.80 1.72
N LEU A 85 -5.67 7.82 1.21
CA LEU A 85 -4.21 7.88 1.15
C LEU A 85 -3.67 8.95 2.10
N THR A 86 -2.79 8.54 3.01
CA THR A 86 -1.97 9.41 3.86
C THR A 86 -0.53 9.36 3.38
N LEU A 87 0.09 10.51 3.18
CA LEU A 87 1.48 10.62 2.68
C LEU A 87 2.36 11.30 3.72
N ALA A 88 3.60 10.82 3.90
CA ALA A 88 4.61 11.59 4.61
C ALA A 88 5.18 12.70 3.68
N PRO A 89 5.94 13.67 4.22
CA PRO A 89 6.56 14.71 3.40
C PRO A 89 7.55 14.09 2.38
N GLY A 90 7.23 14.16 1.09
CA GLY A 90 8.06 13.64 0.01
C GLY A 90 7.37 13.71 -1.37
N PRO A 91 8.10 13.49 -2.48
CA PRO A 91 7.54 13.46 -3.83
C PRO A 91 6.80 12.13 -4.13
N THR A 92 5.59 11.95 -3.60
CA THR A 92 4.76 10.79 -3.95
C THR A 92 3.99 10.98 -5.27
N ARG A 93 3.92 9.94 -6.10
CA ARG A 93 3.13 9.88 -7.34
C ARG A 93 1.92 8.96 -7.19
N TRP A 94 0.75 9.55 -6.98
CA TRP A 94 -0.53 8.83 -6.94
C TRP A 94 -1.17 8.72 -8.32
N ALA A 95 -1.57 7.51 -8.71
CA ALA A 95 -2.33 7.23 -9.94
C ALA A 95 -3.77 6.82 -9.58
N SER A 96 -4.70 7.78 -9.66
CA SER A 96 -6.10 7.64 -9.21
C SER A 96 -6.96 6.73 -10.09
N ALA A 97 -7.89 5.98 -9.47
CA ALA A 97 -9.22 5.82 -10.02
C ALA A 97 -10.33 6.55 -9.22
N SER A 98 -10.25 6.73 -7.88
CA SER A 98 -11.23 7.56 -7.13
C SER A 98 -10.87 7.82 -5.64
N ALA A 99 -9.81 8.57 -5.31
CA ALA A 99 -9.43 8.81 -3.90
C ALA A 99 -9.20 10.28 -3.54
N THR A 100 -9.61 10.65 -2.33
CA THR A 100 -9.29 11.95 -1.70
C THR A 100 -7.93 11.84 -1.00
N ALA A 101 -6.86 12.29 -1.66
CA ALA A 101 -5.56 12.43 -1.01
C ALA A 101 -5.59 13.62 -0.04
N THR A 102 -5.43 13.37 1.27
CA THR A 102 -5.29 14.45 2.26
C THR A 102 -3.81 14.63 2.56
N ALA A 103 -3.22 15.72 2.05
CA ALA A 103 -1.86 16.10 2.43
C ALA A 103 -1.84 16.60 3.89
N PRO A 104 -0.78 16.31 4.68
CA PRO A 104 -0.67 16.85 6.03
C PRO A 104 -0.60 18.38 5.98
N THR A 105 -1.50 19.03 6.72
CA THR A 105 -1.48 20.50 6.87
C THR A 105 -0.20 20.91 7.60
N ARG A 106 0.53 21.83 6.99
CA ARG A 106 1.84 22.35 7.41
C ARG A 106 1.81 23.09 8.74
#